data_AF-A0A0C9U119-F1
#
_entry.id   AF-A0A0C9U119-F1
#
_cell.length_a   1.000
_cell.length_b   1.000
_cell.length_c   1.000
_cell.angle_alpha   90.00
_cell.angle_beta   90.00
_cell.angle_gamma   90.00
#
_symmetry.space_group_name_H-M   'P 1'
#
loop_
_entity.id
_entity.type
_entity.pdbx_description
1 polymer ?
#
loop_
_entity_poly.entity_id
_entity_poly.type
_entity_poly.pdbx_seq_one_letter_code
_entity_poly.pdbx_strand_id
1 'polypeptide(L)'
;MIEERWKKPHYTRGFLWSDNELAGTPSASSTIFAQPLPSPPKSKLNNQIALKTIKENPSLFKIVTPINITRFEELQSHPNQPYVSSVCQGFREGFWPHAVIPSEMPESVDFSLRPQSEEAMTFICEQQDKEIALDCFSPAFGPDFLPGMLSSPIGAVPKSQSAGLQLITDQSASPFAPNSFLPRDAASV
;
A
#
# COMPACT_ATOMS: atom_id res chain seq x y z
N MET A 1 -8.76 -8.46 -40.56
CA MET A 1 -7.44 -7.86 -40.30
C MET A 1 -7.03 -8.31 -38.91
N ILE A 2 -6.00 -9.13 -38.82
CA ILE A 2 -5.47 -9.66 -37.55
C ILE A 2 -4.55 -8.57 -37.01
N GLU A 3 -4.95 -7.88 -35.95
CA GLU A 3 -4.09 -6.90 -35.28
C GLU A 3 -2.84 -7.61 -34.73
N GLU A 4 -1.68 -7.04 -35.04
CA GLU A 4 -0.36 -7.50 -34.61
C GLU A 4 -0.18 -7.32 -33.09
N ARG A 5 -0.88 -8.11 -32.27
CA ARG A 5 -0.73 -8.16 -30.80
C ARG A 5 0.68 -8.56 -30.33
N TRP A 6 1.55 -9.04 -31.22
CA TRP A 6 2.85 -9.65 -30.90
C TRP A 6 4.01 -8.64 -30.76
N LYS A 7 3.82 -7.35 -31.08
CA LYS A 7 4.91 -6.36 -31.09
C LYS A 7 5.05 -5.51 -29.81
N LYS A 8 4.11 -5.57 -28.87
CA LYS A 8 4.19 -4.77 -27.63
C LYS A 8 4.75 -5.64 -26.48
N PRO A 9 5.96 -5.36 -25.95
CA PRO A 9 6.53 -6.15 -24.86
C PRO A 9 5.63 -6.12 -23.62
N HIS A 10 5.46 -7.25 -22.94
CA HIS A 10 4.56 -7.36 -21.79
C HIS A 10 4.89 -6.37 -20.66
N TYR A 11 6.17 -6.05 -20.46
CA TYR A 11 6.61 -5.07 -19.46
C TYR A 11 6.09 -3.65 -19.74
N THR A 12 5.75 -3.34 -21.00
CA THR A 12 5.22 -2.02 -21.37
C THR A 12 3.77 -1.85 -21.01
N ARG A 13 3.04 -2.94 -20.71
CA ARG A 13 1.62 -2.94 -20.34
C ARG A 13 0.74 -2.07 -21.26
N GLY A 14 1.09 -1.97 -22.54
CA GLY A 14 0.37 -1.14 -23.51
C GLY A 14 0.64 0.37 -23.41
N PHE A 15 1.55 0.83 -22.54
CA PHE A 15 1.97 2.23 -22.39
C PHE A 15 2.95 2.73 -23.48
N LEU A 16 2.98 2.09 -24.64
CA LEU A 16 3.79 2.54 -25.77
C LEU A 16 2.97 3.50 -26.63
N TRP A 17 3.44 4.74 -26.74
CA TRP A 17 2.89 5.72 -27.67
C TRP A 17 3.27 5.38 -29.12
N SER A 18 2.33 5.54 -30.04
CA SER A 18 2.57 5.45 -31.49
C SER A 18 2.12 6.74 -32.19
N ASP A 19 2.75 7.06 -33.32
CA ASP A 19 2.54 8.33 -34.05
C ASP A 19 1.09 8.54 -34.54
N ASN A 20 0.26 7.49 -34.54
CA ASN A 20 -1.14 7.50 -34.98
C ASN A 20 -2.17 7.36 -33.83
N GLU A 21 -1.75 7.30 -32.57
CA GLU A 21 -2.67 7.22 -31.43
C GLU A 21 -3.21 8.61 -31.04
N LEU A 22 -4.50 8.67 -30.69
CA LEU A 22 -5.12 9.88 -30.12
C LEU A 22 -4.31 10.36 -28.92
N ALA A 23 -4.08 11.68 -28.83
CA ALA A 23 -3.37 12.29 -27.73
C ALA A 23 -4.03 11.93 -26.38
N GLY A 24 -3.43 11.00 -25.65
CA GLY A 24 -3.96 10.50 -24.40
C GLY A 24 -2.93 9.65 -23.67
N THR A 25 -2.87 9.78 -22.34
CA THR A 25 -2.05 8.89 -21.53
C THR A 25 -2.79 7.56 -21.35
N PRO A 26 -2.20 6.41 -21.66
CA PRO A 26 -2.93 5.14 -21.52
C PRO A 26 -3.35 4.87 -20.06
N SER A 27 -2.68 5.49 -19.08
CA SER A 27 -3.08 5.45 -17.67
C SER A 27 -4.37 6.20 -17.39
N ALA A 28 -4.62 7.35 -18.04
CA ALA A 28 -5.90 8.03 -17.94
C ALA A 28 -7.00 7.31 -18.73
N SER A 29 -6.66 6.73 -19.89
CA SER A 29 -7.62 5.96 -20.67
C SER A 29 -8.08 4.70 -19.93
N SER A 30 -7.22 4.07 -19.13
CA SER A 30 -7.60 2.89 -18.36
C SER A 30 -8.61 3.19 -17.25
N THR A 31 -8.58 4.40 -16.64
CA THR A 31 -9.54 4.76 -15.59
C THR A 31 -10.98 4.88 -16.10
N ILE A 32 -11.18 5.08 -17.40
CA ILE A 32 -12.50 5.15 -18.04
C ILE A 32 -13.27 3.83 -17.87
N PHE A 33 -12.56 2.69 -17.81
CA PHE A 33 -13.18 1.36 -17.74
C PHE A 33 -12.78 0.57 -16.49
N ALA A 34 -11.94 1.15 -15.62
CA ALA A 34 -11.48 0.51 -14.40
C ALA A 34 -12.66 0.16 -13.47
N GLN A 35 -12.62 -1.01 -12.85
CA GLN A 35 -13.56 -1.34 -11.79
C GLN A 35 -13.28 -0.45 -10.56
N PRO A 36 -14.32 -0.08 -9.78
CA PRO A 36 -14.12 0.56 -8.49
C PRO A 36 -13.13 -0.21 -7.63
N LEU A 37 -12.30 0.52 -6.87
CA LEU A 37 -11.39 -0.09 -5.92
C LEU A 37 -12.18 -0.88 -4.86
N PRO A 38 -11.70 -2.05 -4.44
CA PRO A 38 -12.43 -2.87 -3.49
C PRO A 38 -12.47 -2.21 -2.12
N SER A 39 -13.57 -2.40 -1.42
CA SER A 39 -13.62 -2.15 0.02
C SER A 39 -13.13 -3.39 0.80
N PRO A 40 -12.68 -3.21 2.06
CA PRO A 40 -12.40 -4.34 2.92
C PRO A 40 -13.65 -5.22 3.11
N PRO A 41 -13.50 -6.54 3.32
CA PRO A 41 -14.64 -7.40 3.60
C PRO A 41 -15.31 -6.99 4.92
N LYS A 42 -16.63 -7.22 5.03
CA LYS A 42 -17.43 -6.86 6.21
C LYS A 42 -16.86 -7.40 7.53
N SER A 43 -16.26 -8.58 7.51
CA SER A 43 -15.61 -9.17 8.69
C SER A 43 -14.47 -8.31 9.23
N LYS A 44 -13.74 -7.60 8.37
CA LYS A 44 -12.66 -6.68 8.75
C LYS A 44 -13.19 -5.30 9.12
N LEU A 45 -14.19 -4.80 8.39
CA LEU A 45 -14.87 -3.56 8.76
C LEU A 45 -15.56 -3.65 10.13
N ASN A 46 -15.95 -4.84 10.58
CA ASN A 46 -16.60 -5.06 11.87
C ASN A 46 -15.66 -5.55 12.97
N ASN A 47 -14.34 -5.56 12.75
CA ASN A 47 -13.37 -5.95 13.77
C ASN A 47 -13.35 -4.91 14.91
N GLN A 48 -14.10 -5.19 15.98
CA GLN A 48 -14.28 -4.27 17.11
C GLN A 48 -12.97 -3.91 17.80
N ILE A 49 -12.01 -4.85 17.87
CA ILE A 49 -10.71 -4.60 18.49
C ILE A 49 -9.91 -3.59 17.68
N ALA A 50 -9.72 -3.85 16.38
CA ALA A 50 -8.97 -2.95 15.51
C ALA A 50 -9.62 -1.56 15.45
N LEU A 51 -10.96 -1.51 15.34
CA LEU A 51 -11.71 -0.24 15.37
C LEU A 51 -11.53 0.52 16.68
N LYS A 52 -11.52 -0.18 17.82
CA LYS A 52 -11.26 0.43 19.12
C LYS A 52 -9.85 1.01 19.17
N THR A 53 -8.84 0.25 18.77
CA THR A 53 -7.44 0.70 18.71
C THR A 53 -7.27 1.93 17.82
N ILE A 54 -7.87 1.93 16.61
CA ILE A 54 -7.83 3.07 15.69
C ILE A 54 -8.51 4.30 16.31
N LYS A 55 -9.68 4.13 16.91
CA LYS A 55 -10.45 5.22 17.54
C LYS A 55 -9.72 5.84 18.73
N GLU A 56 -9.05 5.01 19.54
CA GLU A 56 -8.32 5.46 20.73
C GLU A 56 -6.96 6.08 20.38
N ASN A 57 -6.41 5.81 19.20
CA ASN A 57 -5.08 6.25 18.77
C ASN A 57 -5.09 6.95 17.40
N PRO A 58 -5.88 8.01 17.18
CA PRO A 58 -6.04 8.63 15.87
C PRO A 58 -4.74 9.21 15.29
N SER A 59 -3.79 9.62 16.15
CA SER A 59 -2.48 10.12 15.73
C SER A 59 -1.58 9.03 15.14
N LEU A 60 -1.81 7.75 15.46
CA LEU A 60 -1.01 6.64 14.93
C LEU A 60 -1.46 6.17 13.54
N PHE A 61 -2.74 6.41 13.21
CA PHE A 61 -3.39 5.93 11.99
C PHE A 61 -3.86 7.09 11.10
N LYS A 62 -3.08 8.18 11.08
CA LYS A 62 -3.37 9.35 10.26
C LYS A 62 -3.29 8.99 8.78
N ILE A 63 -4.31 9.35 8.02
CA ILE A 63 -4.30 9.25 6.56
C ILE A 63 -3.84 10.60 6.01
N VAL A 64 -2.59 10.64 5.56
CA VAL A 64 -1.99 11.83 4.95
C VAL A 64 -2.00 11.64 3.44
N THR A 65 -2.58 12.60 2.72
CA THR A 65 -2.51 12.63 1.26
C THR A 65 -2.20 14.05 0.80
N PRO A 66 -1.26 14.23 -0.16
CA PRO A 66 -1.02 15.53 -0.78
C PRO A 66 -2.15 15.94 -1.75
N ILE A 67 -3.09 15.03 -2.02
CA ILE A 67 -4.17 15.25 -2.99
C ILE A 67 -5.31 16.04 -2.34
N ASN A 68 -5.75 17.13 -2.99
CA ASN A 68 -6.97 17.83 -2.61
C ASN A 68 -8.19 16.99 -3.02
N ILE A 69 -8.70 16.20 -2.07
CA ILE A 69 -9.78 15.25 -2.32
C ILE A 69 -11.08 15.97 -2.74
N THR A 70 -11.38 17.13 -2.15
CA THR A 70 -12.55 17.93 -2.52
C THR A 70 -12.51 18.35 -3.99
N ARG A 71 -11.34 18.78 -4.49
CA ARG A 71 -11.16 19.09 -5.92
C ARG A 71 -11.19 17.84 -6.80
N PHE A 72 -10.66 16.72 -6.31
CA PHE A 72 -10.68 15.47 -7.05
C PHE A 72 -12.12 14.94 -7.25
N GLU A 73 -13.00 15.13 -6.28
CA GLU A 73 -14.43 14.79 -6.40
C GLU A 73 -15.18 15.63 -7.45
N GLU A 74 -14.66 16.80 -7.79
CA GLU A 74 -15.24 17.68 -8.81
C GLU A 74 -14.95 17.18 -10.24
N LEU A 75 -14.32 16.00 -10.42
CA LEU A 75 -14.14 15.33 -11.71
C LEU A 75 -15.48 14.80 -12.29
N GLN A 76 -16.51 15.64 -12.34
CA GLN A 76 -17.86 15.36 -12.82
C GLN A 76 -17.88 14.92 -14.29
N SER A 77 -16.92 15.38 -15.08
CA SER A 77 -16.78 15.01 -16.49
C SER A 77 -16.15 13.63 -16.70
N HIS A 78 -15.64 12.98 -15.64
CA HIS A 78 -15.06 11.66 -15.78
C HIS A 78 -16.19 10.64 -16.06
N PRO A 79 -16.08 9.82 -17.13
CA PRO A 79 -17.14 8.91 -17.54
C PRO A 79 -17.39 7.78 -16.53
N ASN A 80 -16.42 7.48 -15.65
CA ASN A 80 -16.50 6.44 -14.64
C ASN A 80 -16.51 7.04 -13.23
N GLN A 81 -17.66 7.57 -12.85
CA GLN A 81 -17.92 8.13 -11.51
C GLN A 81 -17.80 7.09 -10.38
N PRO A 82 -18.20 5.81 -10.56
CA PRO A 82 -17.99 4.78 -9.53
C PRO A 82 -16.51 4.60 -9.16
N TYR A 83 -15.62 4.59 -10.16
CA TYR A 83 -14.18 4.51 -9.91
C TYR A 83 -13.66 5.74 -9.16
N VAL A 84 -14.00 6.95 -9.62
CA VAL A 84 -13.63 8.21 -8.95
C VAL A 84 -14.06 8.19 -7.49
N SER A 85 -15.31 7.81 -7.21
CA SER A 85 -15.85 7.72 -5.86
C SER A 85 -15.06 6.76 -4.97
N SER A 86 -14.68 5.59 -5.49
CA SER A 86 -13.87 4.61 -4.74
C SER A 86 -12.45 5.10 -4.44
N VAL A 87 -11.85 5.86 -5.36
CA VAL A 87 -10.54 6.49 -5.16
C VAL A 87 -10.62 7.58 -4.08
N CYS A 88 -11.66 8.42 -4.13
CA CYS A 88 -11.94 9.44 -3.13
C CYS A 88 -12.16 8.83 -1.73
N GLN A 89 -12.84 7.70 -1.66
CA GLN A 89 -12.98 6.95 -0.40
C GLN A 89 -11.62 6.46 0.08
N GLY A 90 -10.81 5.87 -0.79
CA GLY A 90 -9.46 5.38 -0.44
C GLY A 90 -8.53 6.49 0.08
N PHE A 91 -8.62 7.71 -0.46
CA PHE A 91 -7.85 8.84 0.05
C PHE A 91 -8.30 9.33 1.43
N ARG A 92 -9.53 9.03 1.86
CA ARG A 92 -10.06 9.43 3.17
C ARG A 92 -9.94 8.35 4.23
N GLU A 93 -10.13 7.11 3.82
CA GLU A 93 -10.32 5.97 4.72
C GLU A 93 -9.21 4.91 4.57
N GLY A 94 -8.35 5.05 3.57
CA GLY A 94 -7.28 4.12 3.24
C GLY A 94 -7.68 3.14 2.14
N PHE A 95 -6.68 2.58 1.45
CA PHE A 95 -6.89 1.64 0.36
C PHE A 95 -6.86 0.19 0.86
N TRP A 96 -7.82 -0.62 0.41
CA TRP A 96 -7.76 -2.06 0.65
C TRP A 96 -6.81 -2.73 -0.36
N PRO A 97 -5.78 -3.46 0.07
CA PRO A 97 -4.76 -4.00 -0.83
C PRO A 97 -5.22 -5.28 -1.57
N HIS A 98 -6.52 -5.56 -1.68
CA HIS A 98 -7.06 -6.84 -2.17
C HIS A 98 -6.63 -8.06 -1.35
N ALA A 99 -6.32 -7.87 -0.07
CA ALA A 99 -5.89 -8.96 0.80
C ALA A 99 -7.04 -9.94 1.10
N VAL A 100 -6.71 -11.23 1.05
CA VAL A 100 -7.53 -12.34 1.53
C VAL A 100 -6.90 -12.84 2.83
N ILE A 101 -7.49 -12.41 3.95
CA ILE A 101 -6.96 -12.71 5.28
C ILE A 101 -7.59 -14.03 5.79
N PRO A 102 -6.79 -15.04 6.17
CA PRO A 102 -7.27 -16.29 6.74
C PRO A 102 -8.13 -16.09 7.99
N SER A 103 -9.09 -16.98 8.20
CA SER A 103 -9.94 -17.00 9.40
C SER A 103 -9.17 -17.32 10.68
N GLU A 104 -8.12 -18.15 10.58
CA GLU A 104 -7.31 -18.55 11.74
C GLU A 104 -6.27 -17.50 12.16
N MET A 105 -6.22 -16.35 11.49
CA MET A 105 -5.22 -15.33 11.80
C MET A 105 -5.41 -14.85 13.25
N PRO A 106 -4.35 -14.84 14.08
CA PRO A 106 -4.42 -14.31 15.42
C PRO A 106 -4.87 -12.84 15.43
N GLU A 107 -5.43 -12.43 16.57
CA GLU A 107 -5.95 -11.08 16.75
C GLU A 107 -4.85 -10.01 16.63
N SER A 108 -3.67 -10.29 17.18
CA SER A 108 -2.48 -9.44 17.06
C SER A 108 -1.27 -10.32 16.79
N VAL A 109 -0.39 -9.86 15.92
CA VAL A 109 0.75 -10.64 15.47
C VAL A 109 1.97 -9.74 15.43
N ASP A 110 2.90 -9.96 16.36
CA ASP A 110 4.18 -9.24 16.41
C ASP A 110 5.32 -10.13 15.88
N PHE A 111 5.83 -9.76 14.70
CA PHE A 111 7.01 -10.35 14.06
C PHE A 111 8.09 -9.28 13.82
N SER A 112 8.15 -8.25 14.67
CA SER A 112 9.10 -7.14 14.54
C SER A 112 10.57 -7.55 14.76
N LEU A 113 10.81 -8.65 15.49
CA LEU A 113 12.16 -9.06 15.87
C LEU A 113 13.00 -9.48 14.65
N ARG A 114 14.05 -8.71 14.39
CA ARG A 114 15.11 -9.05 13.45
C ARG A 114 16.45 -8.57 14.00
N PRO A 115 17.35 -9.49 14.41
CA PRO A 115 18.70 -9.11 14.80
C PRO A 115 19.43 -8.38 13.68
N GLN A 116 20.13 -7.30 14.01
CA GLN A 116 20.90 -6.45 13.11
C GLN A 116 22.23 -6.07 13.77
N SER A 117 23.22 -5.64 12.97
CA SER A 117 24.45 -5.06 13.50
C SER A 117 24.17 -3.70 14.15
N GLU A 118 25.08 -3.23 15.01
CA GLU A 118 24.97 -1.91 15.64
C GLU A 118 24.94 -0.76 14.62
N GLU A 119 25.73 -0.88 13.55
CA GLU A 119 25.71 0.06 12.42
C GLU A 119 24.35 0.07 11.72
N ALA A 120 23.77 -1.11 11.47
CA ALA A 120 22.45 -1.24 10.85
C ALA A 120 21.34 -0.66 11.75
N MET A 121 21.40 -0.90 13.07
CA MET A 121 20.44 -0.34 14.02
C MET A 121 20.51 1.19 14.06
N THR A 122 21.72 1.75 14.10
CA THR A 122 21.92 3.21 14.05
C THR A 122 21.30 3.79 12.78
N PHE A 123 21.58 3.18 11.64
CA PHE A 123 20.98 3.58 10.37
C PHE A 123 19.44 3.47 10.37
N ILE A 124 18.87 2.39 10.92
CA ILE A 124 17.42 2.21 11.01
C ILE A 124 16.78 3.33 11.84
N CYS A 125 17.35 3.66 12.99
CA CYS A 125 16.86 4.77 13.83
C CYS A 125 16.91 6.11 13.09
N GLU A 126 18.03 6.42 12.41
CA GLU A 126 18.13 7.65 11.63
C GLU A 126 17.12 7.73 10.48
N GLN A 127 16.82 6.61 9.82
CA GLN A 127 15.78 6.58 8.78
C GLN A 127 14.39 6.72 9.40
N GLN A 128 14.11 6.05 10.51
CA GLN A 128 12.85 6.19 11.24
C GLN A 128 12.58 7.66 11.59
N ASP A 129 13.56 8.37 12.14
CA ASP A 129 13.41 9.79 12.50
C ASP A 129 13.09 10.67 11.29
N LYS A 130 13.70 10.39 10.14
CA LYS A 130 13.41 11.10 8.88
C LYS A 130 11.98 10.84 8.41
N GLU A 131 11.54 9.58 8.43
CA GLU A 131 10.18 9.20 8.02
C GLU A 131 9.12 9.77 8.97
N ILE A 132 9.40 9.86 10.28
CA ILE A 132 8.54 10.55 11.25
C ILE A 132 8.48 12.04 10.95
N ALA A 133 9.63 12.69 10.67
CA ALA A 133 9.66 14.11 10.32
C ALA A 133 8.89 14.45 9.02
N LEU A 134 8.73 13.47 8.13
CA LEU A 134 7.96 13.57 6.89
C LEU A 134 6.48 13.19 7.06
N ASP A 135 6.03 12.88 8.28
CA ASP A 135 4.66 12.39 8.55
C ASP A 135 4.34 11.07 7.82
N CYS A 136 5.38 10.34 7.37
CA CYS A 136 5.27 9.03 6.73
C CYS A 136 5.12 7.92 7.77
N PHE A 137 5.81 8.04 8.92
CA PHE A 137 5.66 7.18 10.08
C PHE A 137 5.03 7.93 11.25
N SER A 138 4.28 7.21 12.08
CA SER A 138 3.80 7.74 13.35
C SER A 138 4.90 7.75 14.41
N PRO A 139 4.80 8.62 15.43
CA PRO A 139 5.66 8.55 16.60
C PRO A 139 5.53 7.20 17.33
N ALA A 140 6.54 6.86 18.13
CA ALA A 140 6.48 5.68 18.98
C ALA A 140 5.28 5.74 19.94
N PHE A 141 4.61 4.60 20.12
CA PHE A 141 3.38 4.47 20.93
C PHE A 141 3.56 3.62 22.18
N GLY A 142 4.80 3.54 22.67
CA GLY A 142 5.18 2.73 23.83
C GLY A 142 5.78 1.37 23.44
N PRO A 143 6.15 0.57 24.45
CA PRO A 143 6.79 -0.73 24.25
C PRO A 143 5.81 -1.83 23.84
N ASP A 144 4.52 -1.64 24.12
CA ASP A 144 3.50 -2.66 23.96
C ASP A 144 2.79 -2.54 22.60
N PHE A 145 2.70 -3.67 21.91
CA PHE A 145 1.98 -3.76 20.67
C PHE A 145 0.47 -3.67 20.89
N LEU A 146 -0.21 -2.75 20.20
CA LEU A 146 -1.63 -2.53 20.44
C LEU A 146 -2.49 -3.65 19.82
N PRO A 147 -3.65 -3.96 20.43
CA PRO A 147 -4.53 -5.02 19.93
C PRO A 147 -5.00 -4.76 18.48
N GLY A 148 -5.06 -5.82 17.68
CA GLY A 148 -5.50 -5.75 16.28
C GLY A 148 -4.41 -5.38 15.29
N MET A 149 -3.18 -5.14 15.74
CA MET A 149 -2.05 -4.80 14.88
C MET A 149 -1.35 -6.04 14.31
N LEU A 150 -0.67 -5.85 13.18
CA LEU A 150 0.24 -6.81 12.56
C LEU A 150 1.57 -6.09 12.30
N SER A 151 2.69 -6.66 12.73
CA SER A 151 4.01 -6.12 12.47
C SER A 151 4.79 -7.03 11.52
N SER A 152 5.69 -6.42 10.76
CA SER A 152 6.68 -7.12 9.94
C SER A 152 8.06 -6.59 10.31
N PRO A 153 9.12 -7.42 10.28
CA PRO A 153 10.43 -6.98 10.71
C PRO A 153 11.01 -5.98 9.73
N ILE A 154 11.62 -4.93 10.28
CA ILE A 154 12.41 -3.96 9.54
C ILE A 154 13.88 -4.33 9.68
N GLY A 155 14.67 -4.12 8.64
CA GLY A 155 16.12 -4.33 8.68
C GLY A 155 16.85 -3.38 7.74
N ALA A 156 18.17 -3.42 7.80
CA ALA A 156 19.03 -2.71 6.86
C ALA A 156 19.89 -3.72 6.10
N VAL A 157 19.96 -3.56 4.78
CA VAL A 157 20.80 -4.40 3.91
C VAL A 157 21.79 -3.54 3.13
N PRO A 158 22.99 -4.04 2.82
CA PRO A 158 23.91 -3.33 1.94
C PRO A 158 23.30 -3.11 0.56
N LYS A 159 23.47 -1.91 0.00
CA LYS A 159 23.12 -1.63 -1.38
C LYS A 159 24.10 -2.36 -2.30
N SER A 160 23.59 -3.00 -3.35
CA SER A 160 24.42 -3.76 -4.29
C SER A 160 25.45 -2.90 -5.05
N GLN A 161 25.19 -1.60 -5.20
CA GLN A 161 26.01 -0.68 -6.01
C GLN A 161 26.71 0.41 -5.19
N SER A 162 26.65 0.38 -3.86
CA SER A 162 27.28 1.41 -3.01
C SER A 162 27.59 0.87 -1.61
N ALA A 163 28.52 1.49 -0.90
CA ALA A 163 28.81 1.18 0.50
C ALA A 163 27.68 1.55 1.49
N GLY A 164 26.58 2.16 1.01
CA GLY A 164 25.46 2.55 1.87
C GLY A 164 24.49 1.41 2.19
N LEU A 165 23.75 1.58 3.28
CA LEU A 165 22.65 0.71 3.67
C LEU A 165 21.33 1.14 3.02
N GLN A 166 20.40 0.19 2.92
CA GLN A 166 19.03 0.37 2.49
C GLN A 166 18.07 -0.20 3.54
N LEU A 167 17.08 0.59 3.93
CA LEU A 167 16.00 0.14 4.80
C LEU A 167 15.10 -0.82 4.04
N ILE A 168 14.75 -1.94 4.67
CA ILE A 168 13.82 -2.93 4.12
C ILE A 168 12.77 -3.28 5.17
N THR A 169 11.53 -3.46 4.72
CA THR A 169 10.49 -4.14 5.49
C THR A 169 10.29 -5.51 4.88
N ASP A 170 10.49 -6.56 5.65
CA ASP A 170 10.29 -7.92 5.14
C ASP A 170 8.82 -8.32 5.27
N GLN A 171 8.08 -7.97 4.22
CA GLN A 171 6.66 -8.27 4.05
C GLN A 171 6.37 -9.77 3.80
N SER A 172 7.39 -10.63 3.94
CA SER A 172 7.33 -12.09 3.75
C SER A 172 7.81 -12.88 4.98
N ALA A 173 8.31 -12.23 6.04
CA ALA A 173 9.00 -12.87 7.17
C ALA A 173 8.10 -13.47 8.28
N SER A 174 6.90 -13.92 7.95
CA SER A 174 5.96 -14.51 8.92
C SER A 174 5.00 -15.50 8.23
N PRO A 175 4.48 -16.52 8.94
CA PRO A 175 3.35 -17.31 8.45
C PRO A 175 2.13 -16.44 8.09
N PHE A 176 1.98 -15.29 8.75
CA PHE A 176 0.92 -14.30 8.54
C PHE A 176 1.48 -13.04 7.85
N ALA A 177 2.50 -13.20 7.02
CA ALA A 177 3.13 -12.10 6.30
C ALA A 177 2.15 -11.39 5.34
N PRO A 178 2.17 -10.05 5.22
CA PRO A 178 1.26 -9.32 4.34
C PRO A 178 1.24 -9.81 2.89
N ASN A 179 2.40 -10.21 2.34
CA ASN A 179 2.48 -10.76 0.99
C ASN A 179 1.76 -12.11 0.82
N SER A 180 1.56 -12.89 1.88
CA SER A 180 0.84 -14.17 1.80
C SER A 180 -0.68 -13.98 1.64
N PHE A 181 -1.20 -12.80 1.97
CA PHE A 181 -2.62 -12.46 1.81
C PHE A 181 -2.97 -11.96 0.42
N LEU A 182 -1.98 -11.67 -0.42
CA LEU A 182 -2.22 -11.17 -1.78
C LEU A 182 -2.31 -12.35 -2.76
N PRO A 183 -3.48 -12.61 -3.37
CA PRO A 183 -3.59 -13.64 -4.38
C PRO A 183 -2.66 -13.33 -5.56
N ARG A 184 -1.93 -14.34 -6.05
CA ARG A 184 -0.99 -14.14 -7.19
C ARG A 184 -1.70 -13.63 -8.44
N ASP A 185 -2.95 -14.07 -8.64
CA ASP A 185 -3.78 -13.66 -9.77
C ASP A 185 -4.32 -12.22 -9.62
N ALA A 186 -4.33 -11.67 -8.40
CA ALA A 186 -4.65 -10.26 -8.16
C ALA A 186 -3.44 -9.34 -8.39
N ALA A 187 -2.23 -9.90 -8.38
CA ALA A 187 -1.00 -9.18 -8.74
C ALA A 187 -0.74 -9.12 -10.27
N SER A 188 -1.46 -9.92 -11.06
CA SER A 188 -1.48 -9.78 -12.52
C SER A 188 -2.60 -8.83 -12.95
N VAL A 189 -2.19 -7.65 -13.44
CA VAL A 189 -3.04 -6.69 -14.15
C VAL A 189 -2.58 -6.63 -15.60
#